data_AF-A0A7S0F2C6-F1
#
_entry.id   AF-A0A7S0F2C6-F1
#
_cell.length_a   1.000
_cell.length_b   1.000
_cell.length_c   1.000
_cell.angle_alpha   90.00
_cell.angle_beta   90.00
_cell.angle_gamma   90.00
#
_symmetry.space_group_name_H-M   'P 1'
#
loop_
_entity.id
_entity.type
_entity.pdbx_description
1 polymer ?
#
loop_
_entity_poly.entity_id
_entity_poly.type
_entity_poly.pdbx_seq_one_letter_code
_entity_poly.pdbx_strand_id
1 'polypeptide(L)'
;ALTIAAMFSVQNVFVQDGAADEKSARRHYAVREGDQLTLVNVYNAFESSKRSQQWCQARRVNHRSMTRACDTRKQLAAYVTKLGVPLVSCGRESDVLRRCIAGAFFCNAAKLEADGAYKTIRGEQRVQVHPVSVMHQRGAQWVLYHELIVTTKPYIIGVCSIEPQWLSEVA
;
A
#
# COMPACT_ATOMS: atom_id res chain seq x y z
N ALA A 1 9.85 -5.04 -0.87
CA ALA A 1 8.85 -6.08 -0.52
C ALA A 1 8.58 -6.17 0.98
N LEU A 2 9.56 -6.54 1.82
CA LEU A 2 9.34 -6.77 3.27
C LEU A 2 8.68 -5.60 4.01
N THR A 3 9.07 -4.37 3.69
CA THR A 3 8.45 -3.17 4.27
C THR A 3 6.95 -3.10 3.97
N ILE A 4 6.52 -3.42 2.74
CA ILE A 4 5.09 -3.41 2.39
C ILE A 4 4.35 -4.49 3.16
N ALA A 5 4.89 -5.72 3.19
CA ALA A 5 4.28 -6.82 3.94
C ALA A 5 4.11 -6.47 5.43
N ALA A 6 5.11 -5.84 6.03
CA ALA A 6 5.03 -5.38 7.41
C ALA A 6 4.03 -4.23 7.61
N MET A 7 3.98 -3.28 6.69
CA MET A 7 3.04 -2.15 6.76
C MET A 7 1.58 -2.58 6.55
N PHE A 8 1.33 -3.61 5.74
CA PHE A 8 0.00 -4.22 5.58
C PHE A 8 -0.41 -5.08 6.78
N SER A 9 0.53 -5.62 7.55
CA SER A 9 0.22 -6.37 8.78
C SER A 9 -0.32 -5.50 9.92
N VAL A 10 -0.27 -4.17 9.79
CA VAL A 10 -0.70 -3.23 10.82
C VAL A 10 -1.87 -2.40 10.35
N GLN A 11 -2.79 -2.12 11.27
CA GLN A 11 -3.93 -1.24 11.03
C GLN A 11 -3.62 0.18 11.52
N ASN A 12 -4.38 1.16 11.00
CA ASN A 12 -4.40 2.54 11.50
C ASN A 12 -3.00 3.19 11.55
N VAL A 13 -2.27 3.14 10.44
CA VAL A 13 -0.95 3.78 10.28
C VAL A 13 -1.03 5.29 10.55
N PHE A 14 -2.14 5.92 10.16
CA PHE A 14 -2.44 7.32 10.44
C PHE A 14 -3.44 7.43 11.59
N VAL A 15 -3.34 8.50 12.37
CA VAL A 15 -4.29 8.79 13.46
C VAL A 15 -5.61 9.26 12.85
N GLN A 16 -6.69 8.56 13.19
CA GLN A 16 -8.03 8.77 12.63
C GLN A 16 -8.90 9.61 13.57
N ASP A 17 -8.76 10.94 13.49
CA ASP A 17 -9.74 11.87 14.11
C ASP A 17 -10.85 12.25 13.10
N GLY A 18 -10.68 11.85 11.83
CA GLY A 18 -11.62 12.01 10.73
C GLY A 18 -10.98 11.63 9.38
N ALA A 19 -11.79 11.34 8.37
CA ALA A 19 -11.29 10.94 7.05
C ALA A 19 -10.49 12.06 6.34
N ALA A 20 -10.82 13.32 6.61
CA ALA A 20 -10.12 14.48 6.06
C ALA A 20 -8.70 14.61 6.64
N ASP A 21 -8.55 14.37 7.95
CA ASP A 21 -7.26 14.46 8.65
C ASP A 21 -6.31 13.35 8.21
N GLU A 22 -6.82 12.11 8.10
CA GLU A 22 -6.03 11.01 7.56
C GLU A 22 -5.56 11.32 6.14
N LYS A 23 -6.47 11.83 5.29
CA LYS A 23 -6.12 12.19 3.91
C LYS A 23 -5.06 13.29 3.87
N SER A 24 -5.14 14.29 4.74
CA SER A 24 -4.14 15.36 4.84
C SER A 24 -2.77 14.83 5.27
N ALA A 25 -2.73 14.00 6.32
CA ALA A 25 -1.50 13.38 6.80
C ALA A 25 -0.86 12.49 5.71
N ARG A 26 -1.68 11.69 5.02
CA ARG A 26 -1.23 10.79 3.94
C ARG A 26 -0.68 11.53 2.73
N ARG A 27 -1.24 12.70 2.36
CA ARG A 27 -0.77 13.51 1.23
C ARG A 27 0.71 13.88 1.31
N HIS A 28 1.26 14.05 2.51
CA HIS A 28 2.67 14.38 2.71
C HIS A 28 3.64 13.29 2.23
N TYR A 29 3.16 12.05 2.13
CA TYR A 29 3.94 10.89 1.72
C TYR A 29 3.47 10.32 0.38
N ALA A 30 2.46 10.95 -0.23
CA ALA A 30 1.73 10.40 -1.36
C ALA A 30 2.63 10.23 -2.58
N VAL A 31 2.60 9.02 -3.10
CA VAL A 31 3.29 8.61 -4.32
C VAL A 31 2.25 8.49 -5.44
N ARG A 32 2.63 8.83 -6.67
CA ARG A 32 1.68 8.81 -7.82
C ARG A 32 1.22 7.40 -8.14
N GLU A 33 2.11 6.44 -7.90
CA GLU A 33 2.00 5.04 -8.22
C GLU A 33 1.05 4.29 -7.28
N GLY A 34 0.80 4.80 -6.06
CA GLY A 34 -0.21 4.23 -5.17
C GLY A 34 0.07 4.25 -3.67
N ASP A 35 -0.83 3.63 -2.93
CA ASP A 35 -0.81 3.56 -1.47
C ASP A 35 0.36 2.70 -0.95
N GLN A 36 0.70 1.61 -1.65
CA GLN A 36 1.79 0.71 -1.28
C GLN A 36 3.12 1.46 -1.16
N LEU A 37 3.43 2.27 -2.17
CA LEU A 37 4.66 3.08 -2.17
C LEU A 37 4.56 4.25 -1.20
N THR A 38 3.36 4.81 -1.02
CA THR A 38 3.09 5.81 0.03
C THR A 38 3.41 5.25 1.43
N LEU A 39 3.03 4.00 1.73
CA LEU A 39 3.35 3.34 3.00
C LEU A 39 4.86 3.10 3.17
N VAL A 40 5.58 2.79 2.08
CA VAL A 40 7.06 2.70 2.12
C VAL A 40 7.67 4.05 2.48
N ASN A 41 7.16 5.16 1.93
CA ASN A 41 7.63 6.50 2.28
C ASN A 41 7.38 6.84 3.76
N VAL A 42 6.19 6.51 4.30
CA VAL A 42 5.88 6.69 5.72
C VAL A 42 6.85 5.89 6.59
N TYR A 43 7.10 4.63 6.24
CA TYR A 43 8.04 3.77 6.97
C TYR A 43 9.45 4.35 6.98
N ASN A 44 9.97 4.75 5.81
CA ASN A 44 11.29 5.33 5.69
C ASN A 44 11.41 6.65 6.46
N ALA A 45 10.39 7.49 6.42
CA ALA A 45 10.35 8.74 7.18
C ALA A 45 10.36 8.48 8.69
N PHE A 46 9.59 7.49 9.17
CA PHE A 46 9.59 7.09 10.57
C PHE A 46 10.96 6.56 11.04
N GLU A 47 11.61 5.70 10.26
CA GLU A 47 12.97 5.22 10.57
C GLU A 47 13.99 6.37 10.55
N SER A 48 13.90 7.29 9.58
CA SER A 48 14.79 8.46 9.51
C SER A 48 14.64 9.41 10.70
N SER A 49 13.43 9.47 11.28
CA SER A 49 13.14 10.23 12.51
C SER A 49 13.67 9.55 13.78
N LYS A 50 14.41 8.44 13.64
CA LYS A 50 14.84 7.57 14.75
C LYS A 50 13.66 7.06 15.57
N ARG A 51 12.53 6.78 14.91
CA ARG A 51 11.30 6.25 15.52
C ARG A 51 10.70 7.15 16.60
N SER A 52 10.85 8.47 16.44
CA SER A 52 10.45 9.47 17.43
C SER A 52 8.93 9.51 17.62
N GLN A 53 8.49 9.46 18.88
CA GLN A 53 7.08 9.64 19.24
C GLN A 53 6.59 11.07 18.95
N GLN A 54 7.45 12.08 19.16
CA GLN A 54 7.15 13.47 18.85
C GLN A 54 6.94 13.68 17.34
N TRP A 55 7.76 13.01 16.51
CA TRP A 55 7.58 13.03 15.05
C TRP A 55 6.23 12.41 14.65
N CYS A 56 5.87 11.27 15.26
CA CYS A 56 4.58 10.63 15.04
C CYS A 56 3.39 11.55 15.37
N GLN A 57 3.45 12.25 16.50
CA GLN A 57 2.42 13.23 16.88
C GLN A 57 2.33 14.36 15.85
N ALA A 58 3.46 14.97 15.48
CA ALA A 58 3.50 16.08 14.52
C ALA A 58 3.02 15.68 13.12
N ARG A 59 3.25 14.42 12.70
CA ARG A 59 2.87 13.89 11.38
C ARG A 59 1.57 13.09 11.37
N ARG A 60 0.88 13.03 12.51
CA ARG A 60 -0.35 12.24 12.71
C ARG A 60 -0.19 10.77 12.30
N VAL A 61 0.96 10.19 12.62
CA VAL A 61 1.28 8.77 12.40
C VAL A 61 1.15 8.02 13.72
N ASN A 62 0.60 6.82 13.70
CA ASN A 62 0.44 5.99 14.88
C ASN A 62 1.75 5.30 15.26
N HIS A 63 2.39 5.76 16.35
CA HIS A 63 3.67 5.22 16.82
C HIS A 63 3.60 3.72 17.16
N ARG A 64 2.50 3.25 17.75
CA ARG A 64 2.33 1.84 18.11
C ARG A 64 2.24 0.96 16.87
N SER A 65 1.47 1.37 15.87
CA SER A 65 1.36 0.65 14.59
C SER A 65 2.70 0.63 13.86
N MET A 66 3.42 1.76 13.80
CA MET A 66 4.73 1.81 13.16
C MET A 66 5.78 0.96 13.87
N THR A 67 5.81 0.96 15.20
CA THR A 67 6.72 0.12 15.98
C THR A 67 6.46 -1.37 15.70
N ARG A 68 5.19 -1.79 15.67
CA ARG A 68 4.81 -3.16 15.28
C ARG A 68 5.27 -3.49 13.86
N ALA A 69 5.08 -2.59 12.89
CA ALA A 69 5.55 -2.80 11.52
C ALA A 69 7.08 -2.96 11.46
N CYS A 70 7.84 -2.16 12.22
CA CYS A 70 9.28 -2.31 12.32
C CYS A 70 9.69 -3.69 12.86
N ASP A 71 8.99 -4.19 13.88
CA ASP A 71 9.29 -5.49 14.48
C ASP A 71 8.92 -6.63 13.53
N THR A 72 7.76 -6.58 12.89
CA THR A 72 7.36 -7.53 11.84
C THR A 72 8.37 -7.55 10.70
N ARG A 73 8.82 -6.38 10.21
CA ARG A 73 9.83 -6.30 9.15
C ARG A 73 11.14 -6.95 9.58
N LYS A 74 11.60 -6.71 10.82
CA LYS A 74 12.81 -7.33 11.37
C LYS A 74 12.70 -8.85 11.42
N GLN A 75 11.56 -9.37 11.87
CA GLN A 75 11.30 -10.82 11.92
C GLN A 75 11.30 -11.43 10.52
N LEU A 76 10.57 -10.83 9.58
CA LEU A 76 10.55 -11.29 8.19
C LEU A 76 11.95 -11.28 7.56
N ALA A 77 12.74 -10.24 7.80
CA ALA A 77 14.12 -10.17 7.32
C ALA A 77 14.99 -11.31 7.90
N ALA A 78 14.85 -11.61 9.20
CA ALA A 78 15.58 -12.70 9.83
C ALA A 78 15.22 -14.08 9.21
N TYR A 79 13.93 -14.32 8.94
CA TYR A 79 13.50 -15.56 8.30
C TYR A 79 14.02 -15.70 6.87
N VAL A 80 13.92 -14.64 6.07
CA VAL A 80 14.40 -14.63 4.68
C VAL A 80 15.91 -14.88 4.62
N THR A 81 16.69 -14.24 5.50
CA THR A 81 18.14 -14.50 5.62
C THR A 81 18.43 -15.94 6.05
N LYS A 82 17.67 -16.49 7.00
CA LYS A 82 17.82 -17.89 7.45
C LYS A 82 17.54 -18.90 6.33
N LEU A 83 16.65 -18.56 5.40
CA LEU A 83 16.35 -19.36 4.21
C LEU A 83 17.38 -19.17 3.08
N GLY A 84 18.44 -18.38 3.29
CA GLY A 84 19.49 -18.16 2.30
C GLY A 84 19.11 -17.18 1.18
N VAL A 85 18.01 -16.43 1.34
CA VAL A 85 17.57 -15.45 0.35
C VAL A 85 18.25 -14.10 0.64
N PRO A 86 18.99 -13.51 -0.32
CA PRO A 86 19.68 -12.26 -0.11
C PRO A 86 18.70 -11.08 0.01
N LEU A 87 18.96 -10.20 0.97
CA LEU A 87 18.19 -8.98 1.17
C LEU A 87 18.71 -7.86 0.26
N VAL A 88 18.09 -7.71 -0.91
CA VAL A 88 18.41 -6.67 -1.89
C VAL A 88 17.29 -5.63 -1.95
N SER A 89 17.67 -4.35 -2.11
CA SER A 89 16.73 -3.25 -2.33
C SER A 89 16.72 -2.86 -3.80
N CYS A 90 15.54 -2.57 -4.34
CA CYS A 90 15.37 -1.98 -5.67
C CYS A 90 15.67 -0.47 -5.70
N GLY A 91 16.12 0.12 -4.58
CA GLY A 91 16.46 1.53 -4.51
C GLY A 91 15.29 2.44 -4.87
N ARG A 92 15.47 3.27 -5.90
CA ARG A 92 14.46 4.20 -6.42
C ARG A 92 13.63 3.63 -7.58
N GLU A 93 13.90 2.40 -8.00
CA GLU A 93 13.18 1.76 -9.09
C GLU A 93 11.82 1.25 -8.61
N SER A 94 10.81 2.11 -8.74
CA SER A 94 9.42 1.82 -8.36
C SER A 94 8.84 0.62 -9.09
N ASP A 95 9.28 0.38 -10.33
CA ASP A 95 8.67 -0.59 -11.24
C ASP A 95 9.01 -2.02 -10.83
N VAL A 96 10.25 -2.24 -10.38
CA VAL A 96 10.68 -3.51 -9.78
C VAL A 96 9.80 -3.86 -8.58
N LEU A 97 9.51 -2.87 -7.72
CA LEU A 97 8.63 -3.07 -6.57
C LEU A 97 7.18 -3.33 -7.00
N ARG A 98 6.67 -2.59 -7.99
CA ARG A 98 5.30 -2.76 -8.50
C ARG A 98 5.08 -4.11 -9.19
N ARG A 99 6.04 -4.59 -9.98
CA ARG A 99 6.01 -5.94 -10.57
C ARG A 99 6.03 -7.02 -9.50
N CYS A 100 6.83 -6.84 -8.44
CA CYS A 100 6.80 -7.74 -7.28
C CYS A 100 5.43 -7.75 -6.58
N ILE A 101 4.78 -6.59 -6.42
CA ILE A 101 3.41 -6.51 -5.89
C ILE A 101 2.42 -7.20 -6.84
N ALA A 102 2.58 -7.05 -8.16
CA ALA A 102 1.75 -7.74 -9.15
C ALA A 102 1.83 -9.25 -9.03
N GLY A 103 3.03 -9.82 -8.91
CA GLY A 103 3.18 -11.25 -8.65
C GLY A 103 2.52 -11.71 -7.34
N ALA A 104 2.50 -10.86 -6.30
CA ALA A 104 1.88 -11.20 -5.02
C ALA A 104 0.35 -11.02 -4.99
N PHE A 105 -0.19 -10.08 -5.75
CA PHE A 105 -1.60 -9.66 -5.70
C PHE A 105 -2.33 -9.80 -7.04
N PHE A 106 -1.84 -10.61 -7.98
CA PHE A 106 -2.43 -10.74 -9.33
C PHE A 106 -3.93 -11.05 -9.33
N CYS A 107 -4.42 -11.84 -8.36
CA CYS A 107 -5.85 -12.13 -8.17
C CYS A 107 -6.69 -10.91 -7.75
N ASN A 108 -6.05 -9.89 -7.18
CA ASN A 108 -6.66 -8.67 -6.66
C ASN A 108 -6.45 -7.51 -7.66
N ALA A 109 -6.66 -7.79 -8.94
CA ALA A 109 -6.65 -6.79 -10.00
C ALA A 109 -8.05 -6.22 -10.23
N ALA A 110 -8.12 -4.93 -10.58
CA ALA A 110 -9.34 -4.27 -11.01
C ALA A 110 -9.07 -3.31 -12.17
N LYS A 111 -10.06 -3.16 -13.05
CA LYS A 111 -10.00 -2.31 -14.25
C LYS A 111 -11.01 -1.17 -14.14
N LEU A 112 -10.61 0.02 -14.53
CA LEU A 112 -11.47 1.20 -14.61
C LEU A 112 -12.52 1.02 -15.71
N GLU A 113 -13.78 1.27 -15.38
CA GLU A 113 -14.92 1.30 -16.29
C GLU A 113 -15.24 2.74 -16.74
N ALA A 114 -16.05 2.88 -17.79
CA ALA A 114 -16.36 4.17 -18.41
C ALA A 114 -17.09 5.15 -17.47
N ASP A 115 -17.78 4.64 -16.46
CA ASP A 115 -18.52 5.40 -15.45
C ASP A 115 -17.66 5.82 -14.25
N GLY A 116 -16.36 5.50 -14.26
CA GLY A 116 -15.41 5.82 -13.20
C GLY A 116 -15.38 4.81 -12.04
N ALA A 117 -16.23 3.77 -12.06
CA ALA A 117 -16.10 2.64 -11.14
C ALA A 117 -14.98 1.69 -11.59
N TYR A 118 -14.56 0.80 -10.70
CA TYR A 118 -13.65 -0.28 -11.04
C TYR A 118 -14.40 -1.61 -11.04
N LYS A 119 -14.06 -2.49 -11.97
CA LYS A 119 -14.53 -3.88 -11.98
C LYS A 119 -13.37 -4.80 -11.59
N THR A 120 -13.56 -5.63 -10.56
CA THR A 120 -12.55 -6.63 -10.19
C THR A 120 -12.45 -7.69 -11.27
N ILE A 121 -11.23 -8.14 -11.58
CA ILE A 121 -11.01 -9.21 -12.56
C ILE A 121 -11.54 -10.52 -12.03
N ARG A 122 -11.26 -10.82 -10.75
CA ARG A 122 -11.84 -11.96 -10.07
C ARG A 122 -13.21 -11.60 -9.51
N GLY A 123 -14.23 -12.38 -9.89
CA GLY A 123 -15.60 -12.24 -9.38
C GLY A 123 -16.41 -11.11 -9.99
N GLU A 124 -15.83 -10.32 -10.90
CA GLU A 124 -16.55 -9.31 -11.70
C GLU A 124 -17.35 -8.29 -10.87
N GLN A 125 -16.88 -7.97 -9.67
CA GLN A 125 -17.56 -7.09 -8.74
C GLN A 125 -17.26 -5.64 -9.06
N ARG A 126 -18.30 -4.81 -9.08
CA ARG A 126 -18.17 -3.36 -9.22
C ARG A 126 -17.82 -2.74 -7.87
N VAL A 127 -16.70 -2.04 -7.81
CA VAL A 127 -16.09 -1.48 -6.60
C VAL A 127 -15.61 -0.04 -6.83
N GLN A 128 -15.37 0.69 -5.75
CA GLN A 128 -14.80 2.03 -5.78
C GLN A 128 -13.48 2.09 -5.02
N VAL A 129 -12.58 2.99 -5.43
CA VAL A 129 -11.37 3.27 -4.64
C VAL A 129 -11.77 4.02 -3.37
N HIS A 130 -11.31 3.53 -2.22
CA HIS A 130 -11.65 4.15 -0.94
C HIS A 130 -11.22 5.63 -0.86
N PRO A 131 -12.02 6.55 -0.28
CA PRO A 131 -11.78 8.02 -0.32
C PRO A 131 -10.45 8.51 0.27
N VAL A 132 -9.88 7.74 1.19
CA VAL A 132 -8.60 8.00 1.85
C VAL A 132 -7.41 7.64 0.97
N SER A 133 -7.57 6.72 0.02
CA SER A 133 -6.49 6.30 -0.88
C SER A 133 -5.95 7.50 -1.67
N VAL A 134 -4.64 7.51 -1.91
CA VAL A 134 -4.02 8.48 -2.82
C VAL A 134 -4.51 8.31 -4.27
N MET A 135 -5.07 7.15 -4.59
CA MET A 135 -5.62 6.80 -5.90
C MET A 135 -7.08 7.20 -6.08
N HIS A 136 -7.78 7.68 -5.05
CA HIS A 136 -9.21 7.99 -5.14
C HIS A 136 -9.54 9.05 -6.22
N GLN A 137 -8.63 10.02 -6.43
CA GLN A 137 -8.79 11.08 -7.43
C GLN A 137 -7.87 10.89 -8.63
N ARG A 138 -7.04 9.83 -8.64
CA ARG A 138 -6.04 9.58 -9.67
C ARG A 138 -6.48 8.34 -10.44
N GLY A 139 -7.04 8.55 -11.63
CA GLY A 139 -7.45 7.45 -12.49
C GLY A 139 -6.23 6.70 -13.02
N ALA A 140 -6.15 5.40 -12.74
CA ALA A 140 -5.29 4.46 -13.44
C ALA A 140 -6.19 3.42 -14.09
N GLN A 141 -5.91 3.06 -15.34
CA GLN A 141 -6.78 2.11 -16.06
C GLN A 141 -6.79 0.73 -15.40
N TRP A 142 -5.66 0.32 -14.84
CA TRP A 142 -5.49 -0.94 -14.14
C TRP A 142 -4.85 -0.71 -12.78
N VAL A 143 -5.41 -1.37 -11.77
CA VAL A 143 -4.94 -1.28 -10.39
C VAL A 143 -4.88 -2.64 -9.73
N LEU A 144 -3.99 -2.76 -8.76
CA LEU A 144 -4.01 -3.80 -7.75
C LEU A 144 -4.52 -3.23 -6.45
N TYR A 145 -5.21 -4.06 -5.68
CA TYR A 145 -5.67 -3.71 -4.33
C TYR A 145 -5.22 -4.75 -3.30
N HIS A 146 -5.08 -4.31 -2.06
CA HIS A 146 -4.72 -5.19 -0.95
C HIS A 146 -5.96 -5.93 -0.42
N GLU A 147 -7.03 -5.18 -0.14
CA GLU A 147 -8.27 -5.71 0.44
C GLU A 147 -9.50 -5.09 -0.24
N LEU A 148 -10.59 -5.86 -0.25
CA LEU A 148 -11.91 -5.45 -0.67
C LEU A 148 -12.82 -5.41 0.57
N ILE A 149 -13.32 -4.23 0.90
CA ILE A 149 -14.23 -3.99 2.01
C ILE A 149 -15.66 -4.02 1.47
N VAL A 150 -16.41 -5.05 1.85
CA VAL A 150 -17.81 -5.20 1.46
C VAL A 150 -18.67 -4.35 2.39
N THR A 151 -19.28 -3.30 1.84
CA THR A 151 -20.32 -2.50 2.50
C THR A 151 -21.48 -2.32 1.53
N THR A 152 -22.43 -1.43 1.82
CA THR A 152 -23.47 -1.01 0.85
C THR A 152 -22.88 -0.51 -0.48
N LYS A 153 -21.69 0.10 -0.44
CA LYS A 153 -20.86 0.40 -1.62
C LYS A 153 -19.49 -0.23 -1.41
N PRO A 154 -19.13 -1.32 -2.10
CA PRO A 154 -17.88 -2.01 -1.84
C PRO A 154 -16.68 -1.16 -2.27
N TYR A 155 -15.65 -1.13 -1.43
CA TYR A 155 -14.44 -0.35 -1.64
C TYR A 155 -13.20 -1.24 -1.73
N ILE A 156 -12.25 -0.85 -2.56
CA ILE A 156 -10.89 -1.40 -2.57
C ILE A 156 -9.94 -0.46 -1.83
N ILE A 157 -9.03 -1.03 -1.04
CA ILE A 157 -8.02 -0.31 -0.25
C ILE A 157 -6.61 -0.84 -0.54
N GLY A 158 -5.59 0.00 -0.28
CA GLY A 158 -4.20 -0.32 -0.59
C GLY A 158 -4.01 -0.43 -2.10
N VAL A 159 -4.31 0.66 -2.82
CA VAL A 159 -4.41 0.64 -4.29
C VAL A 159 -3.12 1.11 -4.94
N CYS A 160 -2.63 0.37 -5.94
CA CYS A 160 -1.46 0.73 -6.75
C CYS A 160 -1.76 0.57 -8.24
N SER A 161 -1.32 1.53 -9.05
CA SER A 161 -1.39 1.45 -10.51
C SER A 161 -0.44 0.40 -11.05
N ILE A 162 -0.89 -0.36 -12.05
CA ILE A 162 -0.08 -1.37 -12.73
C ILE A 162 -0.22 -1.32 -14.25
N GLU A 163 0.77 -1.86 -14.94
CA GLU A 163 0.66 -2.20 -16.36
C GLU A 163 0.00 -3.59 -16.48
N PRO A 164 -0.98 -3.78 -17.37
CA PRO A 164 -1.65 -5.08 -17.53
C PRO A 164 -0.70 -6.19 -17.99
N GLN A 165 0.38 -5.85 -18.70
CA GLN A 165 1.38 -6.83 -19.17
C GLN A 165 2.06 -7.55 -18.00
N TRP A 166 2.21 -6.89 -16.85
CA TRP A 166 2.81 -7.51 -15.66
C TRP A 166 1.94 -8.61 -15.08
N LEU A 167 0.62 -8.60 -15.33
CA LEU A 167 -0.27 -9.67 -14.88
C LEU A 167 -0.09 -10.93 -15.72
N SER A 168 0.04 -10.80 -17.04
CA SER A 168 0.28 -11.94 -17.95
C SER A 168 1.65 -12.59 -17.77
N GLU A 169 2.62 -11.88 -17.19
CA GLU A 169 3.95 -12.44 -16.88
C GLU A 169 3.93 -13.36 -15.66
N VAL A 170 2.94 -13.21 -14.77
CA VAL A 170 2.89 -13.89 -13.47
C VAL A 170 1.73 -14.88 -13.33
N ALA A 171 0.73 -14.81 -14.22
CA ALA A 171 -0.46 -15.67 -14.21
C ALA A 171 -1.10 -15.82 -15.59
#